data_AF-B3S842-F1
#
_entry.id   AF-B3S842-F1
#
_cell.length_a   1.000
_cell.length_b   1.000
_cell.length_c   1.000
_cell.angle_alpha   90.00
_cell.angle_beta   90.00
_cell.angle_gamma   90.00
#
_symmetry.space_group_name_H-M   'P 1'
#
loop_
_entity.id
_entity.type
_entity.pdbx_description
1 polymer ?
#
loop_
_entity_poly.entity_id
_entity_poly.type
_entity_poly.pdbx_seq_one_letter_code
_entity_poly.pdbx_strand_id
1 'polypeptide(L)'
;MLLCYRKGTDELMATLKRHNIPVLILSAGLGDIIREGFHQQSMFYENMEILSNMMIYSDDGSLIGFQEDVIHSFNKTRASKHNSSYFKKNKERYNLILMGDTEGDLNMADGIDYLRNQVSIGFLNAKVNV
;
A
#
# COMPACT_ATOMS: atom_id res chain seq x y z
N MET A 1 15.10 13.85 8.64
CA MET A 1 13.63 13.68 8.68
C MET A 1 13.38 12.33 9.31
N LEU A 2 12.82 12.27 10.52
CA LEU A 2 12.36 10.98 11.06
C LEU A 2 11.10 10.58 10.28
N LEU A 3 10.98 9.29 9.95
CA LEU A 3 9.71 8.71 9.52
C LEU A 3 8.66 8.99 10.61
N CYS A 4 7.47 9.43 10.22
CA CYS A 4 6.36 9.63 11.14
C CYS A 4 5.03 9.23 10.48
N TYR A 5 4.22 8.47 11.21
CA TYR A 5 2.87 8.14 10.79
C TYR A 5 1.89 9.26 11.12
N ARG A 6 0.75 9.30 10.41
CA ARG A 6 -0.34 10.21 10.74
C ARG A 6 -0.93 9.84 12.11
N LYS A 7 -1.40 10.83 12.85
CA LYS A 7 -2.14 10.61 14.09
C LYS A 7 -3.33 9.68 13.81
N GLY A 8 -3.50 8.63 14.62
CA GLY A 8 -4.57 7.65 14.45
C GLY A 8 -4.17 6.38 13.70
N THR A 9 -2.94 6.28 13.18
CA THR A 9 -2.51 5.10 12.40
C THR A 9 -2.58 3.81 13.22
N ASP A 10 -2.09 3.82 14.46
CA ASP A 10 -2.09 2.61 15.30
C ASP A 10 -3.51 2.17 15.65
N GLU A 11 -4.38 3.11 16.02
CA GLU A 11 -5.77 2.84 16.33
C GLU A 11 -6.54 2.31 15.11
N LEU A 12 -6.26 2.88 13.92
CA LEU A 12 -6.82 2.41 12.66
C LEU A 12 -6.39 0.98 12.37
N MET A 13 -5.08 0.68 12.40
CA MET A 13 -4.56 -0.64 12.07
C MET A 13 -5.04 -1.70 13.08
N ALA A 14 -5.06 -1.38 14.37
CA ALA A 14 -5.60 -2.26 15.41
C ALA A 14 -7.10 -2.55 15.21
N THR A 15 -7.88 -1.54 14.80
CA THR A 15 -9.31 -1.70 14.50
C THR A 15 -9.53 -2.59 13.28
N LEU A 16 -8.79 -2.35 12.20
CA LEU A 16 -8.85 -3.16 10.98
C LEU A 16 -8.47 -4.62 11.26
N LYS A 17 -7.42 -4.84 12.07
CA LYS A 17 -7.02 -6.17 12.52
C LYS A 17 -8.14 -6.85 13.31
N ARG A 18 -8.73 -6.17 14.30
CA ARG A 18 -9.81 -6.71 15.14
C ARG A 18 -11.01 -7.20 14.33
N HIS A 19 -11.35 -6.48 13.27
CA HIS A 19 -12.45 -6.82 12.37
C HIS A 19 -12.03 -7.69 11.17
N ASN A 20 -10.78 -8.16 11.15
CA ASN A 20 -10.21 -8.95 10.07
C ASN A 20 -10.44 -8.32 8.69
N ILE A 21 -10.18 -7.01 8.59
CA ILE A 21 -10.28 -6.25 7.34
C ILE A 21 -8.91 -6.31 6.65
N PRO A 22 -8.81 -6.85 5.43
CA PRO A 22 -7.56 -6.87 4.67
C PRO A 22 -7.05 -5.45 4.38
N VAL A 23 -5.75 -5.22 4.54
CA VAL A 23 -5.08 -3.95 4.26
C VAL A 23 -3.98 -4.19 3.25
N LEU A 24 -4.05 -3.49 2.11
CA LEU A 24 -2.99 -3.46 1.13
C LEU A 24 -2.32 -2.09 1.12
N ILE A 25 -1.03 -2.05 1.43
CA ILE A 25 -0.20 -0.85 1.29
C ILE A 25 0.44 -0.90 -0.10
N LEU A 26 -0.13 -0.15 -1.04
CA LEU A 26 0.39 -0.02 -2.40
C LEU A 26 1.21 1.26 -2.56
N SER A 27 2.53 1.11 -2.65
CA SER A 27 3.48 2.23 -2.63
C SER A 27 4.46 2.17 -3.80
N ALA A 28 4.71 3.32 -4.44
CA ALA A 28 5.80 3.52 -5.40
C ALA A 28 7.16 3.75 -4.72
N GLY A 29 7.22 3.70 -3.38
CA GLY A 29 8.46 3.82 -2.59
C GLY A 29 9.22 2.49 -2.46
N LEU A 30 9.95 2.35 -1.36
CA LEU A 30 10.74 1.16 -1.03
C LEU A 30 10.02 0.31 0.02
N GLY A 31 9.67 -0.94 -0.34
CA GLY A 31 8.86 -1.82 0.50
C GLY A 31 9.53 -2.20 1.81
N ASP A 32 10.83 -2.48 1.78
CA ASP A 32 11.62 -2.83 2.97
C ASP A 32 11.65 -1.68 3.99
N ILE A 33 11.75 -0.44 3.52
CA ILE A 33 11.74 0.74 4.40
C ILE A 33 10.36 0.96 5.02
N ILE A 34 9.28 0.69 4.27
CA ILE A 34 7.91 0.74 4.83
C ILE A 34 7.77 -0.30 5.94
N ARG A 35 8.22 -1.53 5.69
CA ARG A 35 8.17 -2.62 6.67
C ARG A 35 8.97 -2.28 7.92
N GLU A 36 10.18 -1.76 7.73
CA GLU A 36 11.05 -1.36 8.84
C GLU A 36 10.49 -0.17 9.63
N GLY A 37 9.83 0.77 8.94
CA GLY A 37 9.10 1.85 9.60
C GLY A 37 8.03 1.33 10.56
N PHE A 38 7.27 0.30 10.15
CA PHE A 38 6.30 -0.34 11.04
C PHE A 38 7.00 -1.07 12.18
N HIS A 39 8.08 -1.82 11.93
CA HIS A 39 8.81 -2.51 12.99
C HIS A 39 9.33 -1.57 14.08
N GLN A 40 9.79 -0.37 13.71
CA GLN A 40 10.37 0.58 14.65
C GLN A 40 9.34 1.45 15.38
N GLN A 41 8.20 1.77 14.73
CA GLN A 41 7.33 2.85 15.20
C GLN A 41 5.85 2.45 15.38
N SER A 42 5.45 1.26 14.96
CA SER A 42 4.05 0.83 14.95
C SER A 42 3.94 -0.70 15.03
N MET A 43 2.78 -1.26 14.70
CA MET A 43 2.56 -2.70 14.57
C MET A 43 2.23 -3.06 13.13
N PHE A 44 2.94 -4.06 12.60
CA PHE A 44 2.61 -4.69 11.33
C PHE A 44 1.79 -5.96 11.59
N TYR A 45 0.50 -5.93 11.28
CA TYR A 45 -0.41 -7.03 11.56
C TYR A 45 -0.53 -8.03 10.38
N GLU A 46 -0.92 -9.26 10.67
CA GLU A 46 -1.07 -10.34 9.68
C GLU A 46 -2.14 -10.09 8.59
N ASN A 47 -3.05 -9.14 8.79
CA ASN A 47 -4.03 -8.72 7.78
C ASN A 47 -3.48 -7.65 6.83
N MET A 48 -2.22 -7.25 6.99
CA MET A 48 -1.55 -6.24 6.18
C MET A 48 -0.61 -6.88 5.15
N GLU A 49 -0.62 -6.37 3.93
CA GLU A 49 0.30 -6.73 2.87
C GLU A 49 0.92 -5.47 2.25
N ILE A 50 2.19 -5.54 1.86
CA ILE A 50 2.90 -4.45 1.18
C ILE A 50 3.13 -4.86 -0.27
N LEU A 51 2.68 -4.02 -1.19
CA LEU A 51 3.00 -4.09 -2.61
C LEU A 51 3.80 -2.83 -2.98
N SER A 52 5.11 -2.98 -3.16
CA SER A 52 6.04 -1.88 -3.38
C SER A 52 7.33 -2.37 -4.05
N ASN A 53 8.29 -1.48 -4.31
CA ASN A 53 9.59 -1.85 -4.86
C ASN A 53 10.44 -2.50 -3.77
N MET A 54 10.61 -3.82 -3.83
CA MET A 54 11.40 -4.58 -2.86
C MET A 54 12.87 -4.59 -3.27
N MET A 55 13.76 -4.37 -2.29
CA MET A 55 15.21 -4.42 -2.48
C MET A 55 15.69 -5.86 -2.66
N ILE A 56 16.68 -6.04 -3.54
CA ILE A 56 17.40 -7.30 -3.73
C ILE A 56 18.80 -7.12 -3.16
N TYR A 57 19.18 -7.99 -2.24
CA TYR A 57 20.49 -8.01 -1.61
C TYR A 57 21.31 -9.19 -2.10
N SER A 58 22.61 -9.02 -2.26
CA SER A 58 23.56 -10.13 -2.43
C SER A 58 23.81 -10.86 -1.12
N ASP A 59 24.49 -12.01 -1.19
CA ASP A 59 24.80 -12.85 -0.03
C ASP A 59 25.64 -12.14 1.04
N ASP A 60 26.41 -11.12 0.65
CA ASP A 60 27.20 -10.26 1.56
C ASP A 60 26.37 -9.13 2.20
N GLY A 61 25.08 -9.04 1.89
CA GLY A 61 24.16 -8.00 2.39
C GLY A 61 24.22 -6.68 1.61
N SER A 62 24.96 -6.60 0.51
CA SER A 62 24.99 -5.39 -0.33
C SER A 62 23.71 -5.26 -1.16
N LEU A 63 23.18 -4.04 -1.31
CA LEU A 63 22.05 -3.77 -2.20
C LEU A 63 22.51 -3.87 -3.66
N ILE A 64 21.93 -4.80 -4.42
CA ILE A 64 22.31 -5.06 -5.82
C ILE A 64 21.20 -4.72 -6.83
N GLY A 65 19.99 -4.44 -6.37
CA GLY A 65 18.89 -4.04 -7.26
C GLY A 65 17.53 -3.97 -6.59
N PHE A 66 16.48 -3.92 -7.40
CA PHE A 66 15.09 -3.92 -6.97
C PHE A 66 14.31 -4.96 -7.78
N GLN A 67 13.30 -5.58 -7.18
CA GLN A 67 12.41 -6.51 -7.87
C GLN A 67 11.64 -5.81 -9.00
N GLU A 68 11.56 -6.46 -10.15
CA GLU A 68 10.74 -6.04 -11.29
C GLU A 68 9.32 -6.64 -11.19
N ASP A 69 8.27 -6.01 -11.72
CA ASP A 69 8.25 -4.70 -12.39
C ASP A 69 8.26 -3.54 -11.38
N VAL A 70 8.96 -2.45 -11.73
CA VAL A 70 9.04 -1.24 -10.89
C VAL A 70 7.67 -0.55 -10.80
N ILE A 71 7.24 -0.24 -9.58
CA ILE A 71 6.05 0.55 -9.26
C ILE A 71 6.45 2.02 -9.16
N HIS A 72 5.87 2.86 -9.99
CA HIS A 72 5.97 4.32 -9.93
C HIS A 72 4.58 4.96 -9.82
N SER A 73 4.51 6.26 -9.55
CA SER A 73 3.24 6.95 -9.24
C SER A 73 2.16 6.87 -10.33
N PHE A 74 2.54 6.54 -11.58
CA PHE A 74 1.63 6.50 -12.73
C PHE A 74 1.29 5.08 -13.22
N ASN A 75 1.84 4.02 -12.62
CA ASN A 75 1.56 2.63 -13.04
C ASN A 75 0.93 1.75 -11.96
N LYS A 76 0.37 2.36 -10.90
CA LYS A 76 -0.25 1.62 -9.78
C LYS A 76 -1.37 0.68 -10.22
N THR A 77 -2.11 1.00 -11.30
CA THR A 77 -3.07 0.08 -11.95
C THR A 77 -2.46 -1.27 -12.30
N ARG A 78 -1.21 -1.29 -12.80
CA ARG A 78 -0.54 -2.52 -13.22
C ARG A 78 -0.16 -3.37 -12.03
N ALA A 79 0.35 -2.74 -10.98
CA ALA A 79 0.68 -3.43 -9.73
C ALA A 79 -0.53 -4.21 -9.19
N SER A 80 -1.73 -3.62 -9.24
CA SER A 80 -2.96 -4.28 -8.81
C SER A 80 -3.33 -5.50 -9.67
N LYS A 81 -3.10 -5.45 -10.99
CA LYS A 81 -3.33 -6.59 -11.90
C LYS A 81 -2.34 -7.74 -11.69
N HIS A 82 -1.08 -7.42 -11.42
CA HIS A 82 -0.04 -8.43 -11.21
C HIS A 82 -0.14 -9.12 -9.85
N ASN A 83 -0.67 -8.46 -8.81
CA ASN A 83 -0.87 -9.07 -7.50
C ASN A 83 -2.20 -9.85 -7.40
N SER A 84 -2.45 -10.73 -8.37
CA SER A 84 -3.71 -11.46 -8.51
C SER A 84 -4.02 -12.36 -7.31
N SER A 85 -3.02 -12.82 -6.56
CA SER A 85 -3.21 -13.67 -5.38
C SER A 85 -3.93 -12.93 -4.25
N TYR A 86 -3.51 -11.70 -3.93
CA TYR A 86 -4.16 -10.88 -2.91
C TYR A 86 -5.62 -10.60 -3.27
N PHE A 87 -5.88 -10.16 -4.50
CA PHE A 87 -7.25 -9.83 -4.93
C PHE A 87 -8.12 -11.08 -5.09
N LYS A 88 -7.58 -12.23 -5.51
CA LYS A 88 -8.32 -13.50 -5.56
C LYS A 88 -8.70 -13.98 -4.15
N LYS A 89 -7.79 -13.87 -3.18
CA LYS A 89 -8.05 -14.22 -1.76
C LYS A 89 -9.18 -13.38 -1.17
N ASN A 90 -9.30 -12.13 -1.61
CA ASN A 90 -10.24 -11.16 -1.07
C ASN A 90 -11.45 -10.87 -1.98
N LYS A 91 -11.71 -11.71 -3.00
CA LYS A 91 -12.76 -11.49 -4.01
C LYS A 91 -14.19 -11.35 -3.47
N GLU A 92 -14.44 -11.86 -2.27
CA GLU A 92 -15.75 -11.76 -1.59
C GLU A 92 -15.95 -10.41 -0.86
N ARG A 93 -14.94 -9.54 -0.87
CA ARG A 93 -14.98 -8.20 -0.26
C ARG A 93 -15.32 -7.18 -1.34
N TYR A 94 -16.61 -6.90 -1.51
CA TYR A 94 -17.10 -6.01 -2.57
C TYR A 94 -17.04 -4.52 -2.25
N ASN A 95 -16.57 -4.14 -1.06
CA ASN A 95 -16.51 -2.75 -0.61
C ASN A 95 -15.05 -2.33 -0.38
N LEU A 96 -14.64 -1.22 -0.98
CA LEU A 96 -13.27 -0.69 -0.91
C LEU A 96 -13.24 0.69 -0.26
N ILE A 97 -12.29 0.90 0.65
CA ILE A 97 -11.83 2.23 1.05
C ILE A 97 -10.45 2.42 0.43
N LEU A 98 -10.30 3.43 -0.42
CA LEU A 98 -9.06 3.80 -1.07
C LEU A 98 -8.53 5.09 -0.44
N MET A 99 -7.25 5.11 -0.07
CA MET A 99 -6.62 6.26 0.56
C MET A 99 -5.32 6.60 -0.17
N GLY A 100 -5.12 7.86 -0.55
CA GLY A 100 -3.94 8.31 -1.29
C GLY A 100 -3.74 9.82 -1.18
N ASP A 101 -2.61 10.32 -1.68
CA ASP A 101 -2.27 11.74 -1.68
C ASP A 101 -1.94 12.29 -3.08
N THR A 102 -1.88 11.40 -4.08
CA THR A 102 -1.65 11.74 -5.48
C THR A 102 -2.84 11.34 -6.35
N GLU A 103 -3.00 11.96 -7.52
CA GLU A 103 -4.04 11.55 -8.47
C GLU A 103 -3.85 10.11 -8.94
N GLY A 104 -2.60 9.65 -9.10
CA GLY A 104 -2.28 8.28 -9.49
C GLY A 104 -2.70 7.22 -8.47
N ASP A 105 -3.01 7.61 -7.23
CA ASP A 105 -3.55 6.69 -6.23
C ASP A 105 -4.99 6.27 -6.53
N LEU A 106 -5.76 7.11 -7.25
CA LEU A 106 -7.13 6.76 -7.66
C LEU A 106 -7.14 5.49 -8.51
N ASN A 107 -6.04 5.22 -9.20
CA ASN A 107 -5.86 4.07 -10.08
C ASN A 107 -5.45 2.78 -9.35
N MET A 108 -5.29 2.79 -8.02
CA MET A 108 -4.92 1.59 -7.25
C MET A 108 -6.00 0.49 -7.29
N ALA A 109 -7.25 0.85 -7.53
CA ALA A 109 -8.36 -0.10 -7.63
C ALA A 109 -8.64 -0.58 -9.07
N ASP A 110 -7.95 -0.02 -10.06
CA ASP A 110 -8.22 -0.31 -11.45
C ASP A 110 -7.94 -1.79 -11.78
N GLY A 111 -8.92 -2.45 -12.39
CA GLY A 111 -8.83 -3.88 -12.72
C GLY A 111 -9.42 -4.81 -11.66
N ILE A 112 -9.99 -4.28 -10.57
CA ILE A 112 -10.81 -5.05 -9.63
C ILE A 112 -12.28 -4.95 -10.07
N ASP A 113 -12.73 -5.96 -10.82
CA ASP A 113 -14.05 -5.98 -11.48
C ASP A 113 -15.23 -6.35 -10.56
N TYR A 114 -14.94 -6.91 -9.38
CA TYR A 114 -15.96 -7.37 -8.43
C TYR A 114 -16.37 -6.31 -7.39
N LEU A 115 -15.80 -5.10 -7.41
CA LEU A 115 -16.16 -4.05 -6.45
C LEU A 115 -17.57 -3.51 -6.73
N ARG A 116 -18.37 -3.37 -5.67
CA ARG A 116 -19.71 -2.77 -5.70
C ARG A 116 -19.70 -1.33 -5.18
N ASN A 117 -18.96 -1.07 -4.11
CA ASN A 117 -18.88 0.25 -3.50
C ASN A 117 -17.41 0.64 -3.29
N GLN A 118 -17.08 1.89 -3.62
CA GLN A 118 -15.76 2.47 -3.39
C GLN A 118 -15.90 3.84 -2.74
N VAL A 119 -15.15 4.05 -1.66
CA VAL A 119 -14.95 5.37 -1.04
C VAL A 119 -13.47 5.74 -1.20
N SER A 120 -13.19 6.82 -1.92
CA SER A 120 -11.82 7.34 -2.09
C SER A 120 -11.59 8.55 -1.19
N ILE A 121 -10.49 8.55 -0.45
CA ILE A 121 -10.06 9.62 0.46
C ILE A 121 -8.70 10.14 -0.01
N GLY A 122 -8.67 11.41 -0.45
CA GLY A 122 -7.47 12.09 -0.90
C GLY A 122 -6.87 13.00 0.18
N PHE A 123 -5.57 12.89 0.45
CA PHE A 123 -4.83 13.79 1.34
C PHE A 123 -4.11 14.87 0.54
N LEU A 124 -4.65 16.08 0.50
CA LEU A 124 -3.99 17.22 -0.13
C LEU A 124 -2.94 17.84 0.81
N ASN A 125 -1.68 17.42 0.67
CA ASN A 125 -0.59 17.81 1.59
C ASN A 125 0.16 19.08 1.18
N ALA A 126 0.20 19.38 -0.12
CA ALA A 126 0.84 20.57 -0.67
C ALA A 126 -0.22 21.42 -1.38
N LYS A 127 -0.04 22.75 -1.37
CA LYS A 127 -0.92 23.66 -2.12
C LYS A 127 -0.82 23.35 -3.61
N VAL A 128 -1.96 23.11 -4.24
CA VAL A 128 -2.08 23.21 -5.69
C VAL A 128 -2.15 24.71 -5.98
N ASN A 129 -1.16 25.26 -6.68
CA ASN A 129 -1.31 26.60 -7.25
C ASN A 129 -2.32 26.45 -8.40
N VAL A 130 -3.55 26.90 -8.17
CA VAL A 130 -4.54 27.11 -9.23
C VAL A 130 -4.35 28.50 -9.80
#